data_AF-A0A0C3CYY9-F1
#
_entry.id   AF-A0A0C3CYY9-F1
#
_cell.length_a   1.000
_cell.length_b   1.000
_cell.length_c   1.000
_cell.angle_alpha   90.00
_cell.angle_beta   90.00
_cell.angle_gamma   90.00
#
_symmetry.space_group_name_H-M   'P 1'
#
loop_
_entity.id
_entity.type
_entity.pdbx_description
1 polymer ?
#
loop_
_entity_poly.entity_id
_entity_poly.type
_entity_poly.pdbx_seq_one_letter_code
_entity_poly.pdbx_strand_id
1 'polypeptide(L)'
;MENRDELPRVSIGSVQDWQKARSNYKEAALSKLRETVSSKGLAHEQDAILVHLEQFVEQTFNLAQPNLRVNGQNFESLDENGREMEPFDETLDRRIWSLADTRLQWHKRIAETRRTVPAETESTMATLLEHHRELDAANLPIPLEDQSEESDAPAEFDRQQRIEQALQKTSALANELDQTTSQQQERGDRVKAVALEVKTLKP
;
A
#
# COMPACT_ATOMS: atom_id res chain seq x y z
N MET A 1 4.43 4.48 38.19
CA MET A 1 5.88 4.65 38.39
C MET A 1 6.30 5.69 37.38
N GLU A 2 6.65 6.87 37.89
CA GLU A 2 6.92 8.06 37.10
C GLU A 2 8.05 7.83 36.12
N ASN A 3 7.80 8.21 34.86
CA ASN A 3 8.82 8.46 33.85
C ASN A 3 9.82 9.43 34.47
N ARG A 4 10.92 8.91 35.00
CA ARG A 4 12.07 9.71 35.42
C ARG A 4 12.60 10.35 34.15
N ASP A 5 12.16 11.57 33.89
CA ASP A 5 12.75 12.57 33.01
C ASP A 5 13.74 11.98 31.99
N GLU A 6 13.23 11.59 30.82
CA GLU A 6 14.09 11.40 29.65
C GLU A 6 14.73 12.76 29.36
N LEU A 7 15.89 13.01 29.97
CA LEU A 7 16.74 14.14 29.65
C LEU A 7 16.85 14.20 28.12
N PRO A 8 16.58 15.36 27.51
CA PRO A 8 16.54 15.48 26.05
C PRO A 8 17.91 15.10 25.48
N ARG A 9 17.96 13.93 24.84
CA ARG A 9 19.18 13.42 24.19
C ARG A 9 19.36 14.11 22.84
N VAL A 10 20.61 14.40 22.49
CA VAL A 10 20.95 15.07 21.23
C VAL A 10 20.78 14.06 20.09
N SER A 11 20.00 14.42 19.08
CA SER A 11 19.72 13.57 17.92
C SER A 11 20.69 13.88 16.77
N ILE A 12 21.33 12.85 16.22
CA ILE A 12 22.23 12.92 15.07
C ILE A 12 21.68 12.02 13.95
N GLY A 13 21.77 12.48 12.70
CA GLY A 13 21.23 11.76 11.53
C GLY A 13 22.11 10.61 11.01
N SER A 14 23.36 10.48 11.43
CA SER A 14 24.21 9.36 11.05
C SER A 14 25.41 9.20 12.00
N VAL A 15 25.93 7.98 12.11
CA VAL A 15 27.22 7.72 12.79
C VAL A 15 28.37 8.45 12.08
N GLN A 16 28.27 8.62 10.75
CA GLN A 16 29.28 9.36 9.98
C GLN A 16 29.36 10.83 10.41
N ASP A 17 28.23 11.45 10.71
CA ASP A 17 28.18 12.84 11.18
C ASP A 17 28.83 12.98 12.56
N TRP A 18 28.65 11.98 13.42
CA TRP A 18 29.32 11.92 14.72
C TRP A 18 30.84 11.77 14.58
N GLN A 19 31.30 10.88 13.69
CA GLN A 19 32.72 10.74 13.38
C GLN A 19 33.31 12.02 12.78
N LYS A 20 32.57 12.70 11.92
CA LYS A 20 32.96 13.98 11.32
C LYS A 20 33.03 15.11 12.36
N ALA A 21 32.10 15.14 13.32
CA ALA A 21 32.17 16.08 14.44
C ALA A 21 33.44 15.85 15.27
N ARG A 22 33.79 14.58 15.54
CA ARG A 22 35.04 14.21 16.24
C ARG A 22 36.29 14.63 15.47
N SER A 23 36.34 14.38 14.16
CA SER A 23 37.50 14.79 13.34
C SER A 23 37.67 16.30 13.30
N ASN A 24 36.57 17.04 13.09
CA ASN A 24 36.60 18.50 13.03
C ASN A 24 37.04 19.11 14.38
N TYR A 25 36.54 18.56 15.49
CA TYR A 25 36.96 19.00 16.82
C TYR A 25 38.45 18.73 17.05
N LYS A 26 38.93 17.52 16.70
CA LYS A 26 40.35 17.17 16.81
C LYS A 26 41.23 18.10 15.98
N GLU A 27 40.85 18.39 14.74
CA GLU A 27 41.59 19.29 13.86
C GLU A 27 41.64 20.72 14.40
N ALA A 28 40.51 21.26 14.88
CA ALA A 28 40.45 22.58 15.50
C ALA A 28 41.30 22.66 16.78
N ALA A 29 41.25 21.63 17.63
CA ALA A 29 42.05 21.53 18.85
C ALA A 29 43.55 21.47 18.54
N LEU A 30 43.97 20.69 17.54
CA LEU A 30 45.35 20.61 17.09
C LEU A 30 45.84 21.94 16.50
N SER A 31 45.01 22.63 15.72
CA SER A 31 45.32 23.95 15.16
C SER A 31 45.58 24.97 16.28
N LYS A 32 44.69 25.02 17.28
CA LYS A 32 44.85 25.89 18.45
C LYS A 32 46.07 25.52 19.29
N LEU A 33 46.34 24.23 19.46
CA LEU A 33 47.54 23.78 20.17
C LEU A 33 48.80 24.29 19.49
N ARG A 34 48.93 24.14 18.16
CA ARG A 34 50.09 24.64 17.40
C ARG A 34 50.28 26.15 17.54
N GLU A 35 49.20 26.92 17.49
CA GLU A 35 49.23 28.37 17.71
C GLU A 35 49.73 28.73 19.13
N THR A 36 49.24 28.03 20.15
CA THR A 36 49.66 28.26 21.54
C THR A 36 51.09 27.81 21.85
N VAL A 37 51.55 26.72 21.24
CA VAL A 37 52.92 26.22 21.38
C VAL A 37 53.90 27.18 20.72
N SER A 38 53.59 27.67 19.51
CA SER A 38 54.41 28.64 18.81
C SER A 38 54.50 29.98 19.54
N SER A 39 53.38 30.47 20.10
CA SER A 39 53.37 31.75 20.84
C SER A 39 54.06 31.71 22.20
N LYS A 40 54.05 30.57 22.89
CA LYS A 40 54.67 30.41 24.21
C LYS A 40 56.08 29.79 24.17
N GLY A 41 56.53 29.28 23.03
CA GLY A 41 57.85 28.68 22.86
C GLY A 41 58.03 27.30 23.50
N LEU A 42 56.96 26.54 23.72
CA LEU A 42 56.98 25.21 24.36
C LEU A 42 57.24 24.06 23.37
N ALA A 43 58.11 24.25 22.38
CA ALA A 43 58.35 23.26 21.33
C ALA A 43 58.84 21.89 21.87
N HIS A 44 59.54 21.88 23.01
CA HIS A 44 60.04 20.65 23.65
C HIS A 44 58.94 19.82 24.34
N GLU A 45 57.83 20.44 24.76
CA GLU A 45 56.71 19.76 25.46
C GLU A 45 55.57 19.40 24.51
N GLN A 46 55.68 19.78 23.24
CA GLN A 46 54.63 19.63 22.25
C GLN A 46 54.11 18.20 22.16
N ASP A 47 55.01 17.21 22.14
CA ASP A 47 54.65 15.80 22.02
C ASP A 47 53.90 15.29 23.26
N ALA A 48 54.31 15.71 24.46
CA ALA A 48 53.62 15.36 25.69
C ALA A 48 52.22 15.97 25.76
N ILE A 49 52.08 17.24 25.36
CA ILE A 49 50.79 17.94 25.32
C ILE A 49 49.87 17.32 24.25
N LEU A 50 50.42 16.90 23.11
CA LEU A 50 49.66 16.20 22.06
C LEU A 50 49.03 14.90 22.58
N VAL A 51 49.78 14.08 23.31
CA VAL A 51 49.26 12.83 23.89
C VAL A 51 48.10 13.12 24.85
N HIS A 52 48.25 14.12 25.73
CA HIS A 52 47.18 14.51 26.64
C HIS A 52 45.97 15.12 25.94
N LEU A 53 46.18 15.88 24.86
CA LEU A 53 45.10 16.42 24.03
C LEU A 53 44.30 15.30 23.38
N GLU A 54 44.97 14.28 22.84
CA GLU A 54 44.28 13.12 22.26
C GLU A 54 43.46 12.38 23.32
N GLN A 55 44.03 12.09 24.49
CA GLN A 55 43.29 11.48 25.61
C GLN A 55 42.07 12.31 26.02
N PHE A 56 42.21 13.64 26.08
CA PHE A 56 41.12 14.55 26.42
C PHE A 56 40.00 14.51 25.36
N VAL A 57 40.36 14.52 24.07
CA VAL A 57 39.40 14.38 22.97
C VAL A 57 38.68 13.03 23.07
N GLU A 58 39.37 11.94 23.40
CA GLU A 58 38.72 10.63 23.55
C GLU A 58 37.75 10.60 24.74
N GLN A 59 38.18 11.09 25.90
CA GLN A 59 37.36 11.12 27.11
C GLN A 59 36.11 11.98 26.94
N THR A 60 36.24 13.15 26.32
CA THR A 60 35.10 14.06 26.06
C THR A 60 34.04 13.41 25.16
N PHE A 61 34.47 12.73 24.10
CA PHE A 61 33.55 12.04 23.21
C PHE A 61 32.92 10.80 23.88
N ASN A 62 33.68 10.05 24.69
CA ASN A 62 33.14 8.93 25.46
C ASN A 62 32.09 9.37 26.50
N LEU A 63 32.31 10.51 27.17
CA LEU A 63 31.32 11.10 28.09
C LEU A 63 30.05 11.60 27.38
N ALA A 64 30.17 11.96 26.10
CA ALA A 64 29.05 12.46 25.30
C ALA A 64 28.18 11.33 24.70
N GLN A 65 28.75 10.13 24.47
CA GLN A 65 28.04 8.96 23.92
C GLN A 65 26.69 8.63 24.58
N PRO A 66 26.56 8.53 25.92
CA PRO A 66 25.28 8.13 26.55
C PRO A 66 24.14 9.13 26.31
N ASN A 67 24.48 10.38 26.01
CA ASN A 67 23.52 11.47 25.78
C ASN A 67 23.13 11.62 24.30
N LEU A 68 23.57 10.70 23.44
CA LEU A 68 23.39 10.77 22.00
C LEU A 68 22.36 9.76 21.49
N ARG A 69 21.55 10.19 20.51
CA ARG A 69 20.66 9.34 19.71
C ARG A 69 21.08 9.42 18.25
N VAL A 70 21.25 8.29 17.58
CA VAL A 70 21.53 8.21 16.14
C VAL A 70 20.35 7.54 15.46
N ASN A 71 19.74 8.20 14.48
CA ASN A 71 18.59 7.64 13.74
C ASN A 71 17.45 7.14 14.62
N GLY A 72 17.21 7.80 15.76
CA GLY A 72 16.17 7.42 16.72
C GLY A 72 16.54 6.27 17.67
N GLN A 73 17.73 5.68 17.54
CA GLN A 73 18.27 4.69 18.47
C GLN A 73 19.28 5.33 19.43
N ASN A 74 19.41 4.79 20.65
CA ASN A 74 20.41 5.26 21.60
C ASN A 74 21.81 4.85 21.14
N PHE A 75 22.83 5.67 21.34
CA PHE A 75 24.18 5.36 20.88
C PHE A 75 24.77 4.10 21.55
N GLU A 76 24.38 3.81 22.79
CA GLU A 76 24.80 2.62 23.55
C GLU A 76 24.31 1.29 22.95
N SER A 77 23.28 1.32 22.10
CA SER A 77 22.81 0.12 21.40
C SER A 77 23.52 -0.13 20.07
N LEU A 78 24.45 0.74 19.66
CA LEU A 78 25.35 0.48 18.54
C LEU A 78 26.61 -0.24 19.04
N ASP A 79 27.09 -1.25 18.29
CA ASP A 79 28.31 -1.99 18.60
C ASP A 79 29.55 -1.08 18.69
N GLU A 80 30.61 -1.56 19.36
CA GLU A 80 31.91 -0.87 19.60
C GLU A 80 32.57 -0.28 18.33
N ASN A 81 32.15 -0.71 17.13
CA ASN A 81 32.65 -0.22 15.83
C ASN A 81 31.74 0.82 15.16
N GLY A 82 30.66 1.28 15.80
CA GLY A 82 29.71 2.24 15.22
C GLY A 82 29.05 1.76 13.93
N ARG A 83 29.10 0.45 13.66
CA ARG A 83 28.35 -0.18 12.58
C ARG A 83 26.99 -0.51 13.15
N GLU A 84 25.94 -0.05 12.48
CA GLU A 84 24.62 -0.65 12.58
C GLU A 84 24.82 -2.13 12.22
N MET A 85 25.04 -3.00 13.21
CA MET A 85 24.78 -4.41 12.98
C MET A 85 23.26 -4.46 12.93
N GLU A 86 22.71 -4.27 11.72
CA GLU A 86 21.28 -4.36 11.48
C GLU A 86 20.83 -5.67 12.13
N PRO A 87 20.04 -5.61 13.22
CA PRO A 87 19.63 -6.83 13.91
C PRO A 87 18.86 -7.66 12.90
N PHE A 88 19.22 -8.94 12.76
CA PHE A 88 18.60 -9.82 11.78
C PHE A 88 17.08 -9.87 12.04
N ASP A 89 16.31 -9.20 11.18
CA ASP A 89 14.87 -9.16 11.30
C ASP A 89 14.28 -10.44 10.72
N GLU A 90 14.17 -11.45 11.58
CA GLU A 90 13.54 -12.73 11.24
C GLU A 90 12.11 -12.56 10.74
N THR A 91 11.40 -11.51 11.16
CA THR A 91 10.03 -11.27 10.69
C THR A 91 10.00 -10.78 9.25
N LEU A 92 10.96 -9.94 8.89
CA LEU A 92 11.15 -9.45 7.52
C LEU A 92 11.62 -10.57 6.61
N ASP A 93 12.53 -11.43 7.06
CA ASP A 93 12.94 -12.61 6.31
C ASP A 93 11.77 -13.56 6.07
N ARG A 94 11.03 -13.96 7.12
CA ARG A 94 9.80 -14.77 6.97
C ARG A 94 8.81 -14.14 6.01
N ARG A 95 8.69 -12.81 6.02
CA ARG A 95 7.84 -12.08 5.08
C ARG A 95 8.35 -12.19 3.65
N ILE A 96 9.66 -12.05 3.41
CA ILE A 96 10.28 -12.25 2.09
C ILE A 96 9.97 -13.65 1.56
N TRP A 97 10.13 -14.69 2.39
CA TRP A 97 9.80 -16.07 2.02
C TRP A 97 8.33 -16.25 1.69
N SER A 98 7.42 -15.70 2.51
CA SER A 98 5.98 -15.76 2.24
C SER A 98 5.59 -15.02 0.94
N LEU A 99 6.24 -13.89 0.66
CA LEU A 99 6.00 -13.11 -0.56
C LEU A 99 6.54 -13.83 -1.79
N ALA A 100 7.69 -14.50 -1.68
CA ALA A 100 8.23 -15.32 -2.75
C ALA A 100 7.30 -16.50 -3.09
N ASP A 101 6.74 -17.17 -2.08
CA ASP A 101 5.81 -18.28 -2.28
C ASP A 101 4.49 -17.80 -2.89
N THR A 102 3.89 -16.72 -2.36
CA THR A 102 2.68 -16.14 -2.96
C THR A 102 2.92 -15.69 -4.40
N ARG A 103 4.09 -15.12 -4.73
CA ARG A 103 4.45 -14.78 -6.12
C ARG A 103 4.47 -16.01 -7.01
N LEU A 104 5.05 -17.12 -6.55
CA LEU A 104 5.08 -18.37 -7.30
C LEU A 104 3.66 -18.92 -7.53
N GLN A 105 2.81 -18.90 -6.50
CA GLN A 105 1.41 -19.31 -6.59
C GLN A 105 0.63 -18.45 -7.60
N TRP A 106 0.84 -17.14 -7.61
CA TRP A 106 0.22 -16.24 -8.58
C TRP A 106 0.69 -16.52 -10.01
N HIS A 107 1.98 -16.75 -10.22
CA HIS A 107 2.47 -17.13 -11.54
C HIS A 107 1.86 -18.44 -12.03
N LYS A 108 1.74 -19.44 -11.15
CA LYS A 108 1.06 -20.70 -11.48
C LYS A 108 -0.40 -20.48 -11.85
N ARG A 109 -1.16 -19.74 -11.03
CA ARG A 109 -2.57 -19.41 -11.32
C ARG A 109 -2.72 -18.66 -12.64
N ILE A 110 -1.86 -17.68 -12.92
CA ILE A 110 -1.91 -16.92 -14.18
C ILE A 110 -1.62 -17.83 -15.38
N ALA A 111 -0.67 -18.76 -15.26
CA ALA A 111 -0.38 -19.70 -16.33
C ALA A 111 -1.54 -20.67 -16.57
N GLU A 112 -2.16 -21.17 -15.49
CA GLU A 112 -3.35 -22.03 -15.55
C GLU A 112 -4.53 -21.28 -16.18
N THR A 113 -4.84 -20.07 -15.72
CA THR A 113 -5.95 -19.28 -16.27
C THR A 113 -5.75 -18.92 -17.73
N ARG A 114 -4.52 -18.55 -18.14
CA ARG A 114 -4.20 -18.32 -19.57
C ARG A 114 -4.40 -19.56 -20.44
N ARG A 115 -4.29 -20.76 -19.86
CA ARG A 115 -4.47 -22.02 -20.59
C ARG A 115 -5.93 -22.48 -20.61
N THR A 116 -6.64 -22.38 -19.49
CA THR A 116 -7.99 -22.98 -19.37
C THR A 116 -9.09 -22.01 -19.74
N VAL A 117 -9.01 -20.75 -19.29
CA VAL A 117 -10.10 -19.78 -19.45
C VAL A 117 -10.44 -19.52 -20.90
N PRO A 118 -9.49 -19.31 -21.84
CA PRO A 118 -9.83 -19.09 -23.24
C PRO A 118 -10.60 -20.26 -23.87
N ALA A 119 -10.21 -21.50 -23.56
CA ALA A 119 -10.86 -22.70 -24.08
C ALA A 119 -12.27 -22.88 -23.50
N GLU A 120 -12.46 -22.57 -22.22
CA GLU A 120 -13.79 -22.56 -21.57
C GLU A 120 -14.69 -21.47 -22.16
N THR A 121 -14.18 -20.26 -22.38
CA THR A 121 -14.96 -19.19 -23.03
C THR A 121 -15.28 -19.51 -24.49
N GLU A 122 -14.35 -20.12 -25.24
CA GLU A 122 -14.62 -20.57 -26.61
C GLU A 122 -15.74 -21.61 -26.63
N SER A 123 -15.65 -22.65 -25.79
CA SER A 123 -16.66 -23.71 -25.73
C SER A 123 -18.03 -23.16 -25.36
N THR A 124 -18.11 -22.28 -24.36
CA THR A 124 -19.39 -21.68 -23.93
C THR A 124 -19.97 -20.78 -25.01
N MET A 125 -19.14 -19.98 -25.68
CA MET A 125 -19.57 -19.11 -26.77
C MET A 125 -20.04 -19.91 -27.99
N ALA A 126 -19.36 -21.02 -28.32
CA ALA A 126 -19.79 -21.92 -29.38
C ALA A 126 -21.16 -22.54 -29.08
N THR A 127 -21.41 -23.00 -27.84
CA THR A 127 -22.72 -23.53 -27.44
C THR A 127 -23.83 -22.48 -27.55
N LEU A 128 -23.57 -21.23 -27.13
CA LEU A 128 -24.54 -20.15 -27.23
C LEU A 128 -24.88 -19.80 -28.68
N LEU A 129 -23.87 -19.76 -29.57
CA LEU A 129 -24.08 -19.51 -30.99
C LEU A 129 -24.89 -20.62 -31.65
N GLU A 130 -24.66 -21.88 -31.28
CA GLU A 130 -25.43 -22.99 -31.82
C GLU A 130 -26.89 -22.94 -31.36
N HIS A 131 -27.14 -22.66 -30.08
CA HIS A 131 -28.49 -22.47 -29.56
C HIS A 131 -29.20 -21.29 -30.26
N HIS A 132 -28.48 -20.20 -30.56
CA HIS A 132 -29.05 -19.08 -31.33
C HIS A 132 -29.42 -19.51 -32.75
N ARG A 133 -28.58 -20.30 -33.43
CA ARG A 133 -28.88 -20.83 -34.77
C ARG A 133 -30.11 -21.74 -34.75
N GLU A 134 -30.27 -22.58 -33.73
CA GLU A 134 -31.46 -23.43 -33.57
C GLU A 134 -32.73 -22.59 -33.38
N LEU A 135 -32.67 -21.54 -32.57
CA LEU A 135 -33.78 -20.60 -32.39
C LEU A 135 -34.09 -19.82 -33.67
N ASP A 136 -33.08 -19.36 -34.41
CA ASP A 136 -33.27 -18.68 -35.69
C ASP A 136 -33.88 -19.63 -36.72
N ALA A 137 -33.44 -20.89 -36.77
CA ALA A 137 -34.03 -21.92 -37.62
C ALA A 137 -35.49 -22.23 -37.26
N ALA A 138 -35.84 -22.19 -35.97
CA ALA A 138 -37.22 -22.37 -35.50
C ALA A 138 -38.12 -21.14 -35.72
N ASN A 139 -37.53 -19.94 -35.74
CA ASN A 139 -38.24 -18.66 -35.94
C ASN A 139 -38.20 -18.16 -37.39
N LEU A 140 -37.44 -18.81 -38.28
CA LEU A 140 -37.47 -18.55 -39.71
C LEU A 140 -38.87 -18.87 -40.23
N PRO A 141 -39.60 -17.91 -40.82
CA PRO A 141 -40.85 -18.22 -41.50
C PRO A 141 -40.55 -19.27 -42.56
N ILE A 142 -41.30 -20.37 -42.53
CA ILE A 142 -41.41 -21.30 -43.66
C ILE A 142 -41.49 -20.44 -44.92
N PRO A 143 -40.70 -20.70 -45.99
CA PRO A 143 -40.84 -19.96 -47.22
C PRO A 143 -42.32 -20.00 -47.61
N LEU A 144 -42.98 -18.84 -47.54
CA LEU A 144 -44.34 -18.66 -48.02
C LEU A 144 -44.29 -18.97 -49.51
N GLU A 145 -44.54 -20.22 -49.87
CA GLU A 145 -45.11 -20.56 -51.16
C GLU A 145 -46.47 -19.87 -51.21
N ASP A 146 -46.44 -18.65 -51.74
CA ASP A 146 -47.45 -18.11 -52.64
C ASP A 146 -48.90 -18.25 -52.17
N GLN A 147 -49.31 -17.51 -51.13
CA GLN A 147 -50.73 -17.27 -50.85
C GLN A 147 -50.99 -15.82 -50.51
N SER A 148 -51.41 -15.10 -51.56
CA SER A 148 -52.51 -14.13 -51.60
C SER A 148 -52.66 -13.15 -50.43
N GLU A 149 -52.47 -11.88 -50.78
CA GLU A 149 -53.02 -10.71 -50.08
C GLU A 149 -54.49 -10.95 -49.69
N GLU A 150 -54.78 -11.13 -48.40
CA GLU A 150 -56.12 -10.90 -47.88
C GLU A 150 -56.05 -10.31 -46.46
N SER A 151 -56.64 -9.12 -46.35
CA SER A 151 -56.61 -8.18 -45.24
C SER A 151 -57.38 -8.70 -44.02
N ASP A 152 -56.70 -9.00 -42.92
CA ASP A 152 -57.32 -9.30 -41.62
C ASP A 152 -57.04 -8.18 -40.59
N ALA A 153 -57.82 -7.10 -40.68
CA ALA A 153 -57.71 -5.90 -39.84
C ALA A 153 -58.11 -6.03 -38.33
N PRO A 154 -58.88 -7.02 -37.84
CA PRO A 154 -59.28 -7.02 -36.42
C PRO A 154 -58.20 -7.57 -35.46
N ALA A 155 -57.19 -8.32 -35.95
CA ALA A 155 -56.16 -8.91 -35.09
C ALA A 155 -55.02 -7.93 -34.72
N GLU A 156 -54.78 -6.90 -35.54
CA GLU A 156 -53.71 -5.92 -35.28
C GLU A 156 -54.07 -4.94 -34.15
N PHE A 157 -55.35 -4.59 -34.00
CA PHE A 157 -55.81 -3.64 -32.99
C PHE A 157 -55.63 -4.18 -31.55
N ASP A 158 -55.95 -5.46 -31.34
CA ASP A 158 -55.76 -6.14 -30.04
C ASP A 158 -54.27 -6.29 -29.69
N ARG A 159 -53.41 -6.51 -30.69
CA ARG A 159 -51.96 -6.58 -30.50
C ARG A 159 -51.39 -5.22 -30.10
N GLN A 160 -51.84 -4.15 -30.75
CA GLN A 160 -51.39 -2.79 -30.46
C GLN A 160 -51.79 -2.36 -29.05
N GLN A 161 -53.03 -2.65 -28.62
CA GLN A 161 -53.48 -2.35 -27.26
C GLN A 161 -52.68 -3.10 -26.19
N ARG A 162 -52.32 -4.36 -26.43
CA ARG A 162 -51.47 -5.13 -25.49
C ARG A 162 -50.07 -4.52 -25.37
N ILE A 163 -49.51 -4.05 -26.47
CA ILE A 163 -48.19 -3.39 -26.48
C ILE A 163 -48.25 -2.07 -25.73
N GLU A 164 -49.28 -1.25 -25.95
CA GLU A 164 -49.47 0.02 -25.24
C GLU A 164 -49.67 -0.20 -23.74
N GLN A 165 -50.48 -1.19 -23.34
CA GLN A 165 -50.66 -1.55 -21.93
C GLN A 165 -49.35 -2.06 -21.29
N ALA A 166 -48.55 -2.84 -22.01
CA ALA A 166 -47.26 -3.30 -21.52
C ALA A 166 -46.30 -2.12 -21.33
N LEU A 167 -46.26 -1.18 -22.27
CA LEU A 167 -45.43 0.01 -22.20
C LEU A 167 -45.85 0.95 -21.06
N GLN A 168 -47.14 1.11 -20.82
CA GLN A 168 -47.66 1.87 -19.68
C GLN A 168 -47.26 1.21 -18.35
N LYS A 169 -47.35 -0.13 -18.25
CA LYS A 169 -46.95 -0.87 -17.04
C LYS A 169 -45.45 -0.75 -16.77
N THR A 170 -44.61 -0.88 -17.80
CA THR A 170 -43.15 -0.76 -17.64
C THR A 170 -42.74 0.68 -17.29
N SER A 171 -43.38 1.68 -17.88
CA SER A 171 -43.17 3.09 -17.51
C SER A 171 -43.59 3.38 -16.07
N ALA A 172 -44.72 2.83 -15.60
CA ALA A 172 -45.15 2.97 -14.22
C ALA A 172 -44.16 2.33 -13.23
N LEU A 173 -43.67 1.13 -13.53
CA LEU A 173 -42.64 0.45 -12.73
C LEU A 173 -41.31 1.22 -12.70
N ALA A 174 -40.91 1.82 -13.82
CA ALA A 174 -39.71 2.66 -13.87
C ALA A 174 -39.84 3.88 -12.97
N ASN A 175 -41.01 4.53 -12.94
CA ASN A 175 -41.27 5.68 -12.07
C ASN A 175 -41.31 5.27 -10.58
N GLU A 176 -41.87 4.11 -10.27
CA GLU A 176 -41.84 3.57 -8.90
C GLU A 176 -40.42 3.25 -8.45
N LEU A 177 -39.60 2.68 -9.34
CA LEU A 177 -38.19 2.43 -9.07
C LEU A 177 -37.43 3.73 -8.80
N ASP A 178 -37.62 4.76 -9.63
CA ASP A 178 -36.96 6.06 -9.44
C ASP A 178 -37.30 6.69 -8.08
N GLN A 179 -38.57 6.62 -7.68
CA GLN A 179 -39.02 7.10 -6.37
C GLN A 179 -38.44 6.30 -5.20
N THR A 180 -38.36 4.97 -5.33
CA THR A 180 -37.92 4.09 -4.23
C THR A 180 -36.40 4.00 -4.10
N THR A 181 -35.65 4.21 -5.18
CA THR A 181 -34.18 4.05 -5.19
C THR A 181 -33.49 5.01 -4.21
N SER A 182 -33.90 6.28 -4.21
CA SER A 182 -33.35 7.29 -3.29
C SER A 182 -33.60 6.95 -1.83
N GLN A 183 -34.80 6.45 -1.51
CA GLN A 183 -35.16 6.05 -0.15
C GLN A 183 -34.38 4.81 0.32
N GLN A 184 -34.16 3.83 -0.57
CA GLN A 184 -33.39 2.64 -0.25
C GLN A 184 -31.90 2.95 -0.09
N GLN A 185 -31.36 3.88 -0.88
CA GLN A 185 -29.99 4.35 -0.72
C GLN A 185 -29.78 4.99 0.65
N GLU A 186 -30.70 5.88 1.08
CA GLU A 186 -30.62 6.51 2.40
C GLU A 186 -30.70 5.46 3.53
N ARG A 187 -31.60 4.48 3.42
CA ARG A 187 -31.68 3.36 4.37
C ARG A 187 -30.37 2.55 4.40
N GLY A 188 -29.78 2.29 3.23
CA GLY A 188 -28.50 1.60 3.12
C GLY A 188 -27.37 2.34 3.81
N ASP A 189 -27.30 3.66 3.65
CA ASP A 189 -26.26 4.48 4.27
C ASP A 189 -26.44 4.59 5.78
N ARG A 190 -27.68 4.68 6.28
CA ARG A 190 -27.98 4.59 7.72
C ARG A 190 -27.56 3.24 8.31
N VAL A 191 -27.83 2.13 7.62
CA VAL A 191 -27.41 0.78 8.07
C VAL A 191 -25.88 0.67 8.10
N LYS A 192 -25.17 1.21 7.10
CA LYS A 192 -23.70 1.25 7.12
C LYS A 192 -23.18 2.06 8.30
N ALA A 193 -23.76 3.23 8.58
CA ALA A 193 -23.37 4.05 9.72
C ALA A 193 -23.55 3.30 11.05
N VAL A 194 -24.72 2.69 11.27
CA VAL A 194 -24.98 1.87 12.47
C VAL A 194 -24.03 0.67 12.54
N ALA A 195 -23.74 0.00 11.42
CA ALA A 195 -22.79 -1.11 11.41
C ALA A 195 -21.36 -0.67 11.78
N LEU A 196 -20.94 0.52 11.36
CA LEU A 196 -19.67 1.11 11.77
C LEU A 196 -19.67 1.46 13.26
N GLU A 197 -20.73 2.07 13.77
CA GLU A 197 -20.89 2.39 15.20
C GLU A 197 -20.85 1.12 16.07
N VAL A 198 -21.61 0.08 15.71
CA VAL A 198 -21.59 -1.22 16.40
C VAL A 198 -20.21 -1.86 16.35
N LYS A 199 -19.48 -1.72 15.24
CA LYS A 199 -18.10 -2.22 15.13
C LYS A 199 -17.13 -1.45 16.03
N THR A 200 -17.33 -0.15 16.21
CA THR A 200 -16.55 0.70 17.14
C THR A 200 -16.96 0.53 18.61
N LEU A 201 -18.17 0.03 18.87
CA LEU A 201 -18.73 -0.20 20.22
C LEU A 201 -18.50 -1.62 20.75
N LYS A 202 -17.71 -2.46 20.08
CA LYS A 202 -17.28 -3.74 20.68
C LYS A 202 -16.41 -3.46 21.93
N PRO A 203 -16.59 -4.23 23.02
CA PRO A 203 -15.90 -4.04 24.29
C PRO A 203 -14.39 -4.21 24.20
#